data_AF-A0A0U1PX71-F1
#
_entry.id   AF-A0A0U1PX71-F1
#
_cell.length_a   1.000
_cell.length_b   1.000
_cell.length_c   1.000
_cell.angle_alpha   90.00
_cell.angle_beta   90.00
_cell.angle_gamma   90.00
#
_symmetry.space_group_name_H-M   'P 1'
#
loop_
_entity.id
_entity.type
_entity.pdbx_description
1 polymer ?
#
loop_
_entity_poly.entity_id
_entity_poly.type
_entity_poly.pdbx_seq_one_letter_code
_entity_poly.pdbx_strand_id
1 'polypeptide(L)'
;MNLKPTTPTTKAHAAVIAGHLIDRLLFSVRATEAAMIEGGSGEPMPADHVWPECCTRSVCGDYVIRVAIAELERLKASSQKPDDLAYGLLHVAELLRATRYAAPQEAKYIRRRLKSDIHAAEEASSLINDLPHIEAKKPKHDA
;
A
#
# COMPACT_ATOMS: atom_id res chain seq x y z
N MET A 1 22.04 -31.71 -11.19
CA MET A 1 21.16 -31.45 -10.03
C MET A 1 19.91 -30.75 -10.53
N ASN A 2 18.76 -31.43 -10.55
CA ASN A 2 17.48 -30.81 -10.86
C ASN A 2 16.94 -30.13 -9.60
N LEU A 3 17.17 -28.82 -9.47
CA LEU A 3 16.41 -28.00 -8.53
C LEU A 3 14.98 -27.94 -9.05
N LYS A 4 14.10 -28.81 -8.53
CA LYS A 4 12.66 -28.60 -8.64
C LYS A 4 12.36 -27.19 -8.10
N PRO A 5 11.51 -26.39 -8.76
CA PRO A 5 11.10 -25.11 -8.23
C PRO A 5 10.51 -25.33 -6.84
N THR A 6 11.15 -24.73 -5.85
CA THR A 6 10.75 -24.77 -4.44
C THR A 6 9.34 -24.24 -4.31
N THR A 7 8.47 -25.07 -3.75
CA THR A 7 7.16 -24.79 -3.10
C THR A 7 6.28 -23.73 -3.77
N PRO A 8 5.09 -24.06 -4.28
CA PRO A 8 4.17 -23.03 -4.76
C PRO A 8 3.85 -22.09 -3.59
N THR A 9 4.22 -20.82 -3.72
CA THR A 9 3.79 -19.75 -2.82
C THR A 9 2.27 -19.78 -2.82
N THR A 10 1.64 -20.27 -1.75
CA THR A 10 0.18 -20.38 -1.70
C THR A 10 -0.44 -18.99 -1.52
N LYS A 11 -1.69 -18.79 -1.96
CA LYS A 11 -2.45 -17.56 -1.71
C LYS A 11 -2.43 -17.14 -0.22
N ALA A 12 -2.31 -18.09 0.72
CA ALA A 12 -2.15 -17.83 2.15
C ALA A 12 -0.84 -17.11 2.50
N HIS A 13 0.30 -17.52 1.92
CA HIS A 13 1.57 -16.81 2.13
C HIS A 13 1.54 -15.41 1.51
N ALA A 14 0.93 -15.27 0.33
CA ALA A 14 0.78 -13.97 -0.31
C ALA A 14 -0.12 -13.02 0.51
N ALA A 15 -1.18 -13.52 1.16
CA ALA A 15 -2.00 -12.73 2.07
C ALA A 15 -1.22 -12.23 3.30
N VAL A 16 -0.31 -13.04 3.85
CA VAL A 16 0.58 -12.63 4.96
C VAL A 16 1.54 -11.51 4.51
N ILE A 17 2.17 -11.68 3.35
CA ILE A 17 3.06 -10.65 2.77
C ILE A 17 2.27 -9.35 2.50
N ALA A 18 1.05 -9.48 1.96
CA ALA A 18 0.15 -8.36 1.73
C ALA A 18 -0.18 -7.62 3.04
N GLY A 19 -0.45 -8.36 4.13
CA GLY A 19 -0.69 -7.77 5.45
C GLY A 19 0.48 -6.92 5.94
N HIS A 20 1.72 -7.42 5.82
CA HIS A 20 2.91 -6.65 6.18
C HIS A 20 3.11 -5.41 5.30
N LEU A 21 2.78 -5.50 4.01
CA LEU A 21 2.87 -4.36 3.09
C LEU A 21 1.79 -3.32 3.37
N ILE A 22 0.58 -3.72 3.76
CA ILE A 22 -0.47 -2.81 4.22
C ILE A 22 0.00 -2.05 5.46
N ASP A 23 0.55 -2.73 6.46
CA ASP A 23 1.09 -2.09 7.66
C ASP A 23 2.19 -1.07 7.34
N ARG A 24 3.13 -1.45 6.48
CA ARG A 24 4.21 -0.58 6.04
C ARG A 24 3.70 0.63 5.25
N LEU A 25 2.81 0.42 4.30
CA LEU A 25 2.25 1.50 3.49
C LEU A 25 1.41 2.45 4.36
N LEU A 26 0.62 1.92 5.29
CA LEU A 26 -0.14 2.70 6.26
C LEU A 26 0.77 3.57 7.12
N PHE A 27 1.88 3.02 7.62
CA PHE A 27 2.89 3.79 8.35
C PHE A 27 3.44 4.94 7.49
N SER A 28 3.87 4.66 6.25
CA SER A 28 4.45 5.67 5.36
C SER A 28 3.43 6.75 4.95
N VAL A 29 2.18 6.38 4.70
CA VAL A 29 1.12 7.32 4.34
C VAL A 29 0.77 8.21 5.54
N ARG A 30 0.69 7.66 6.76
CA ARG A 30 0.50 8.45 8.00
C ARG A 30 1.68 9.38 8.28
N ALA A 31 2.91 8.93 8.06
CA ALA A 31 4.09 9.81 8.16
C ALA A 31 4.07 10.93 7.10
N THR A 32 3.52 10.64 5.92
CA THR A 32 3.27 11.63 4.86
C THR A 32 2.24 12.66 5.30
N GLU A 33 1.11 12.21 5.86
CA GLU A 33 0.08 13.07 6.47
C GLU A 33 0.65 13.97 7.57
N ALA A 34 1.41 13.42 8.50
CA ALA A 34 1.99 14.16 9.62
C ALA A 34 2.89 15.30 9.13
N ALA A 35 3.81 15.06 8.20
CA ALA A 35 4.66 16.14 7.70
C ALA A 35 3.92 17.17 6.86
N MET A 36 2.83 16.77 6.19
CA MET A 36 1.93 17.71 5.50
C MET A 36 1.16 18.61 6.49
N ILE A 37 0.88 18.13 7.70
CA ILE A 37 0.22 18.90 8.77
C ILE A 37 1.22 19.79 9.51
N GLU A 38 2.37 19.23 9.90
CA GLU A 38 3.33 19.87 10.79
C GLU A 38 4.18 20.94 10.10
N GLY A 39 4.25 20.94 8.76
CA GLY A 39 4.86 22.02 7.98
C GLY A 39 6.30 22.37 8.35
N GLY A 40 7.04 21.48 9.02
CA GLY A 40 8.41 21.72 9.51
C GLY A 40 8.53 22.15 10.98
N SER A 41 7.52 21.98 11.83
CA SER A 41 7.58 22.35 13.26
C SER A 41 7.98 21.23 14.24
N GLY A 42 8.27 20.03 13.73
CA GLY A 42 8.82 18.90 14.49
C GLY A 42 10.35 18.81 14.44
N GLU A 43 10.93 17.87 15.20
CA GLU A 43 12.36 17.52 15.16
C GLU A 43 12.90 17.45 13.71
N PRO A 44 14.19 17.80 13.47
CA PRO A 44 14.71 17.93 12.11
C PRO A 44 14.53 16.64 11.32
N MET A 45 13.50 16.63 10.48
CA MET A 45 13.26 15.54 9.55
C MET A 45 14.32 15.58 8.44
N PRO A 46 14.77 14.42 7.92
CA PRO A 46 15.67 14.38 6.78
C PRO A 46 15.13 15.23 5.61
N ALA A 47 15.99 15.84 4.80
CA ALA A 47 15.59 16.86 3.82
C ALA A 47 14.56 16.40 2.76
N ASP A 48 14.49 15.09 2.51
CA ASP A 48 13.50 14.43 1.64
C ASP A 48 12.11 14.26 2.30
N HIS A 49 12.00 14.52 3.60
CA HIS A 49 10.80 14.38 4.42
C HIS A 49 10.13 15.72 4.76
N VAL A 50 10.78 16.85 4.49
CA VAL A 50 10.24 18.19 4.78
C VAL A 50 9.28 18.62 3.67
N TRP A 51 8.05 18.95 4.04
CA TRP A 51 7.11 19.59 3.12
C TRP A 51 7.66 20.95 2.68
N PRO A 52 7.75 21.26 1.39
CA PRO A 52 8.27 22.56 0.97
C PRO A 52 7.37 23.68 1.50
N GLU A 53 7.94 24.64 2.22
CA GLU A 53 7.21 25.80 2.76
C GLU A 53 6.46 26.60 1.67
N CYS A 54 6.91 26.50 0.41
CA CYS A 54 6.28 27.15 -0.74
C CYS A 54 5.01 26.44 -1.25
N CYS A 55 4.67 25.26 -0.73
CA CYS A 55 3.50 24.49 -1.13
C CYS A 55 2.34 24.77 -0.17
N THR A 56 1.40 25.62 -0.56
CA THR A 56 0.12 25.77 0.15
C THR A 56 -0.62 24.44 0.15
N ARG A 57 -1.04 23.97 1.33
CA ARG A 57 -1.79 22.70 1.46
C ARG A 57 -3.12 22.81 0.70
N SER A 58 -3.31 22.01 -0.36
CA SER A 58 -4.63 21.90 -1.00
C SER A 58 -5.55 20.92 -0.28
N VAL A 59 -6.85 21.18 -0.38
CA VAL A 59 -7.91 20.27 0.04
C VAL A 59 -7.81 18.93 -0.70
N CYS A 60 -7.38 18.93 -1.97
CA CYS A 60 -7.28 17.74 -2.79
C CYS A 60 -6.18 16.77 -2.32
N GLY A 61 -4.98 17.29 -2.02
CA GLY A 61 -3.87 16.45 -1.52
C GLY A 61 -4.19 15.83 -0.16
N ASP A 62 -4.79 16.61 0.74
CA ASP A 62 -5.25 16.15 2.05
C ASP A 62 -6.33 15.05 1.92
N TYR A 63 -7.32 15.26 1.05
CA TYR A 63 -8.38 14.29 0.81
C TYR A 63 -7.82 12.93 0.35
N VAL A 64 -6.90 12.92 -0.62
CA VAL A 64 -6.33 11.68 -1.14
C VAL A 64 -5.59 10.89 -0.05
N ILE A 65 -4.77 11.57 0.76
CA ILE A 65 -4.04 10.90 1.85
C ILE A 65 -5.01 10.28 2.87
N ARG A 66 -6.06 11.01 3.26
CA ARG A 66 -7.07 10.49 4.19
C ARG A 66 -7.84 9.30 3.64
N VAL A 67 -8.24 9.34 2.37
CA VAL A 67 -8.91 8.19 1.73
C VAL A 67 -7.96 6.99 1.64
N ALA A 68 -6.68 7.21 1.31
CA ALA A 68 -5.69 6.14 1.30
C ALA A 68 -5.53 5.47 2.67
N ILE A 69 -5.46 6.27 3.75
CA ILE A 69 -5.38 5.75 5.13
C ILE A 69 -6.63 4.94 5.47
N ALA A 70 -7.82 5.48 5.19
CA ALA A 70 -9.08 4.80 5.49
C ALA A 70 -9.19 3.45 4.78
N GLU A 71 -8.76 3.39 3.52
CA GLU A 71 -8.78 2.15 2.75
C GLU A 71 -7.76 1.14 3.28
N LEU A 72 -6.56 1.55 3.64
CA LEU A 72 -5.55 0.67 4.23
C LEU A 72 -5.99 0.10 5.59
N GLU A 73 -6.60 0.92 6.45
CA GLU A 73 -7.18 0.47 7.72
C GLU A 73 -8.33 -0.53 7.48
N ARG A 74 -9.17 -0.29 6.47
CA ARG A 74 -10.24 -1.21 6.07
C ARG A 74 -9.68 -2.56 5.64
N LEU A 75 -8.65 -2.57 4.80
CA LEU A 75 -7.97 -3.77 4.33
C LEU A 75 -7.34 -4.54 5.49
N LYS A 76 -6.71 -3.83 6.43
CA LYS A 76 -6.10 -4.41 7.64
C LYS A 76 -7.11 -5.04 8.59
N ALA A 77 -8.26 -4.38 8.79
CA ALA A 77 -9.27 -4.81 9.76
C ALA A 77 -10.10 -6.03 9.31
N SER A 78 -10.02 -6.40 8.04
CA SER A 78 -10.86 -7.47 7.49
C SER A 78 -10.08 -8.77 7.34
N SER A 79 -10.76 -9.90 7.63
CA SER A 79 -10.24 -11.25 7.41
C SER A 79 -10.24 -11.56 5.92
N GLN A 80 -9.36 -10.90 5.16
CA GLN A 80 -9.59 -10.74 3.72
C GLN A 80 -9.14 -11.93 2.89
N LYS A 81 -9.98 -12.20 1.89
CA LYS A 81 -9.63 -13.06 0.78
C LYS A 81 -8.47 -12.39 0.01
N PRO A 82 -7.53 -13.18 -0.53
CA PRO A 82 -6.40 -12.67 -1.32
C PRO A 82 -6.81 -11.68 -2.42
N ASP A 83 -7.91 -11.94 -3.11
CA ASP A 83 -8.35 -11.10 -4.24
C ASP A 83 -8.81 -9.70 -3.76
N ASP A 84 -9.42 -9.60 -2.58
CA ASP A 84 -9.80 -8.31 -1.97
C ASP A 84 -8.56 -7.50 -1.57
N LEU A 85 -7.53 -8.18 -1.06
CA LEU A 85 -6.24 -7.56 -0.72
C LEU A 85 -5.54 -7.03 -1.98
N ALA A 86 -5.53 -7.82 -3.05
CA ALA A 86 -4.93 -7.42 -4.33
C ALA A 86 -5.63 -6.17 -4.88
N TYR A 87 -6.96 -6.21 -4.99
CA TYR A 87 -7.74 -5.06 -5.47
C TYR A 87 -7.53 -3.82 -4.59
N GLY A 88 -7.56 -3.98 -3.27
CA GLY A 88 -7.35 -2.88 -2.33
C GLY A 88 -5.98 -2.23 -2.45
N LEU A 89 -4.91 -3.03 -2.53
CA LEU A 89 -3.54 -2.52 -2.70
C LEU A 89 -3.39 -1.76 -4.02
N LEU A 90 -3.95 -2.29 -5.11
CA LEU A 90 -3.95 -1.61 -6.41
C LEU A 90 -4.74 -0.30 -6.34
N HIS A 91 -5.92 -0.31 -5.72
CA HIS A 91 -6.76 0.88 -5.59
C HIS A 91 -6.05 2.00 -4.82
N VAL A 92 -5.39 1.69 -3.70
CA VAL A 92 -4.60 2.67 -2.94
C VAL A 92 -3.44 3.21 -3.77
N ALA A 93 -2.73 2.36 -4.51
CA ALA A 93 -1.63 2.78 -5.38
C ALA A 93 -2.11 3.74 -6.49
N GLU A 94 -3.25 3.45 -7.12
CA GLU A 94 -3.88 4.32 -8.13
C GLU A 94 -4.34 5.64 -7.55
N LEU A 95 -4.97 5.62 -6.38
CA LEU A 95 -5.41 6.82 -5.66
C LEU A 95 -4.23 7.75 -5.37
N LEU A 96 -3.15 7.21 -4.80
CA LEU A 96 -1.94 7.97 -4.50
C LEU A 96 -1.27 8.53 -5.76
N ARG A 97 -1.36 7.85 -6.92
CA ARG A 97 -0.90 8.38 -8.20
C ARG A 97 -1.80 9.46 -8.77
N ALA A 98 -3.12 9.35 -8.58
CA ALA A 98 -4.09 10.30 -9.09
C ALA A 98 -3.93 11.70 -8.50
N THR A 99 -3.26 11.85 -7.35
CA THR A 99 -2.83 13.15 -6.81
C THR A 99 -2.14 14.03 -7.85
N ARG A 100 -1.41 13.45 -8.82
CA ARG A 100 -0.73 14.21 -9.89
C ARG A 100 -1.67 15.06 -10.73
N TYR A 101 -2.93 14.68 -10.83
CA TYR A 101 -3.93 15.39 -11.63
C TYR A 101 -4.69 16.43 -10.81
N ALA A 102 -4.94 16.15 -9.54
CA ALA A 102 -5.74 17.00 -8.66
C ALA A 102 -4.90 18.01 -7.86
N ALA A 103 -3.63 17.71 -7.61
CA ALA A 103 -2.74 18.43 -6.70
C ALA A 103 -1.26 18.27 -7.15
N PRO A 104 -0.86 18.87 -8.30
CA PRO A 104 0.43 18.53 -8.95
C PRO A 104 1.67 18.87 -8.12
N GLN A 105 1.62 19.93 -7.30
CA GLN A 105 2.74 20.33 -6.44
C GLN A 105 2.92 19.34 -5.29
N GLU A 106 1.80 18.95 -4.67
CA GLU A 106 1.74 17.94 -3.62
C GLU A 106 2.13 16.55 -4.12
N ALA A 107 1.71 16.22 -5.34
CA ALA A 107 2.00 14.94 -5.96
C ALA A 107 3.49 14.67 -6.10
N LYS A 108 4.31 15.72 -6.34
CA LYS A 108 5.77 15.55 -6.40
C LYS A 108 6.35 15.13 -5.05
N TYR A 109 5.85 15.72 -3.97
CA TYR A 109 6.25 15.37 -2.61
C TYR A 109 5.77 13.97 -2.23
N ILE A 110 4.47 13.70 -2.36
CA ILE A 110 3.83 12.42 -2.06
C ILE A 110 4.52 11.29 -2.85
N ARG A 111 4.78 11.50 -4.15
CA ARG A 111 5.45 10.51 -4.99
C ARG A 111 6.87 10.24 -4.52
N ARG A 112 7.65 11.25 -4.09
CA ARG A 112 9.02 11.00 -3.60
C ARG A 112 9.02 10.15 -2.34
N ARG A 113 8.11 10.46 -1.41
CA ARG A 113 8.05 9.79 -0.10
C ARG A 113 7.50 8.38 -0.17
N LEU A 114 6.49 8.17 -1.01
CA LEU A 114 5.77 6.89 -1.10
C LEU A 114 6.19 6.03 -2.29
N LYS A 115 7.16 6.45 -3.13
CA LYS A 115 7.49 5.75 -4.39
C LYS A 115 7.70 4.26 -4.21
N SER A 116 8.57 3.89 -3.27
CA SER A 116 8.97 2.50 -3.04
C SER A 116 7.85 1.67 -2.46
N ASP A 117 7.03 2.26 -1.58
CA ASP A 117 5.92 1.54 -0.93
C ASP A 117 4.73 1.37 -1.88
N ILE A 118 4.43 2.37 -2.72
CA ILE A 118 3.44 2.25 -3.80
C ILE A 118 3.86 1.14 -4.77
N HIS A 119 5.14 1.11 -5.18
CA HIS A 119 5.62 0.08 -6.09
C HIS A 119 5.52 -1.31 -5.48
N ALA A 120 5.92 -1.47 -4.21
CA ALA A 120 5.80 -2.75 -3.50
C ALA A 120 4.34 -3.21 -3.37
N ALA A 121 3.39 -2.28 -3.18
CA ALA A 121 1.97 -2.60 -3.14
C ALA A 121 1.43 -3.14 -4.48
N GLU A 122 1.89 -2.57 -5.61
CA GLU A 122 1.53 -3.05 -6.94
C GLU A 122 2.12 -4.43 -7.25
N GLU A 123 3.40 -4.63 -6.93
CA GLU A 123 4.04 -5.93 -7.10
C GLU A 123 3.31 -7.00 -6.29
N ALA A 124 2.93 -6.70 -5.05
CA ALA A 124 2.16 -7.60 -4.22
C ALA A 124 0.76 -7.87 -4.78
N SER A 125 0.06 -6.85 -5.28
CA SER A 125 -1.23 -7.06 -5.96
C SER A 125 -1.08 -7.98 -7.17
N SER A 126 -0.05 -7.78 -8.01
CA SER A 126 0.20 -8.64 -9.17
C SER A 126 0.48 -10.07 -8.73
N LEU A 127 1.39 -10.25 -7.76
CA LEU A 127 1.76 -11.56 -7.24
C LEU A 127 0.54 -12.31 -6.70
N ILE A 128 -0.35 -11.66 -5.94
CA ILE A 128 -1.55 -12.30 -5.40
C ILE A 128 -2.49 -12.77 -6.52
N ASN A 129 -2.69 -11.93 -7.55
CA ASN A 129 -3.55 -12.24 -8.70
C ASN A 129 -2.97 -13.37 -9.56
N ASP A 130 -1.65 -13.47 -9.66
CA ASP A 130 -0.96 -14.50 -10.46
C ASP A 130 -0.95 -15.88 -9.77
N LEU A 131 -1.32 -15.97 -8.49
CA LEU A 131 -1.32 -17.24 -7.76
C LEU A 131 -2.53 -18.12 -8.11
N PRO A 132 -2.30 -19.42 -8.38
CA PRO A 132 -3.38 -20.35 -8.67
C PRO A 132 -4.36 -20.42 -7.50
N HIS A 133 -5.65 -20.46 -7.81
CA HIS A 133 -6.70 -20.66 -6.82
C HIS A 133 -6.66 -22.11 -6.34
N ILE A 134 -5.88 -22.39 -5.29
CA ILE A 134 -5.87 -23.72 -4.68
C ILE A 134 -7.07 -23.79 -3.75
N GLU A 135 -8.18 -24.35 -4.24
CA GLU A 135 -9.24 -24.82 -3.34
C GLU A 135 -8.66 -25.94 -2.47
N ALA A 136 -8.70 -25.77 -1.15
CA ALA A 136 -8.39 -26.86 -0.24
C ALA A 136 -9.41 -27.99 -0.49
N LYS A 137 -8.99 -29.05 -1.18
CA LYS A 137 -9.80 -30.26 -1.30
C LYS A 137 -10.11 -30.73 0.12
N LYS A 138 -11.40 -30.69 0.51
CA LYS A 138 -11.86 -31.35 1.75
C LYS A 138 -11.31 -32.78 1.74
N PRO A 139 -10.67 -33.24 2.82
CA PRO A 139 -10.31 -34.65 2.92
C PRO A 139 -11.59 -35.46 2.76
N LYS A 140 -11.62 -36.35 1.76
CA LYS A 140 -12.64 -37.39 1.69
C LYS A 140 -12.42 -38.26 2.92
N HIS A 141 -13.30 -38.08 3.90
CA HIS A 141 -13.36 -38.94 5.05
C HIS A 141 -14.11 -40.21 4.59
N ASP A 142 -13.37 -41.17 4.06
CA ASP A 142 -13.88 -42.52 3.84
C ASP A 142 -13.60 -43.32 5.11
N ALA A 143 -14.63 -43.47 5.95
CA ALA A 143 -14.68 -44.45 7.04
C ALA A 143 -16.13 -44.94 7.18
#